data_AF-A0A9D8TI00-F1
#
_entry.id   AF-A0A9D8TI00-F1
#
_cell.length_a   1.000
_cell.length_b   1.000
_cell.length_c   1.000
_cell.angle_alpha   90.00
_cell.angle_beta   90.00
_cell.angle_gamma   90.00
#
_symmetry.space_group_name_H-M   'P 1'
#
loop_
_entity.id
_entity.type
_entity.pdbx_description
1 polymer ?
#
loop_
_entity_poly.entity_id
_entity_poly.type
_entity_poly.pdbx_seq_one_letter_code
_entity_poly.pdbx_strand_id
1 'polypeptide(L)'
;MNTKLKAFIALSPVLLLIIVYLSASLLAKDFYLVPVSVAFVIASLYAMFLLKGRSVKERIDIFARGAAQSDVMYMIWIFCLAGVFAASAKAMGALDATVSLTVALVPSQFIPLGIFVATCFISLSIGTSVGTIVALTPVVSAMAPELNLSLPWLLAIVVGGAFFGDNL
;
A
#
# COMPACT_ATOMS: atom_id res chain seq x y z
N MET A 1 -12.59 -35.21 6.50
CA MET A 1 -11.89 -34.13 7.24
C MET A 1 -12.78 -32.88 7.19
N ASN A 2 -13.20 -32.40 8.36
CA ASN A 2 -14.28 -31.42 8.55
C ASN A 2 -13.98 -30.10 7.79
N THR A 3 -14.91 -29.62 6.96
CA THR A 3 -14.74 -28.42 6.12
C THR A 3 -14.36 -27.17 6.93
N LYS A 4 -14.85 -27.06 8.17
CA LYS A 4 -14.46 -25.98 9.09
C LYS A 4 -12.98 -25.99 9.47
N LEU A 5 -12.37 -27.16 9.62
CA LEU A 5 -10.96 -27.28 9.99
C LEU A 5 -10.03 -26.85 8.83
N LYS A 6 -10.44 -27.13 7.58
CA LYS A 6 -9.71 -26.66 6.38
C LYS A 6 -9.76 -25.14 6.24
N ALA A 7 -10.90 -24.51 6.51
CA ALA A 7 -11.03 -23.05 6.48
C ALA A 7 -10.10 -22.37 7.51
N PHE A 8 -10.02 -22.93 8.72
CA PHE A 8 -9.15 -22.41 9.77
C PHE A 8 -7.66 -22.53 9.40
N ILE A 9 -7.27 -23.64 8.75
CA ILE A 9 -5.91 -23.85 8.25
C ILE A 9 -5.60 -22.94 7.04
N ALA A 10 -6.59 -22.58 6.22
CA ALA A 10 -6.39 -21.65 5.11
C ALA A 10 -6.11 -20.22 5.59
N LEU A 11 -6.66 -19.83 6.75
CA LEU A 11 -6.45 -18.51 7.36
C LEU A 11 -5.18 -18.42 8.21
N SER A 12 -4.57 -19.56 8.56
CA SER A 12 -3.43 -19.58 9.48
C SER A 12 -2.20 -18.80 9.01
N PRO A 13 -1.88 -18.66 7.70
CA PRO A 13 -0.79 -17.78 7.27
C PRO A 13 -1.02 -16.31 7.60
N VAL A 14 -2.28 -15.84 7.50
CA VAL A 14 -2.64 -14.46 7.83
C VAL A 14 -2.51 -14.21 9.34
N LEU A 15 -2.96 -15.16 10.15
CA LEU A 15 -2.76 -15.11 11.61
C LEU A 15 -1.28 -15.11 11.98
N LEU A 16 -0.48 -15.94 11.32
CA LEU A 16 0.96 -16.00 11.55
C LEU A 16 1.64 -14.69 11.20
N LEU A 17 1.25 -14.05 10.09
CA LEU A 17 1.72 -12.72 9.71
C LEU A 17 1.50 -11.70 10.83
N ILE A 18 0.27 -11.65 11.38
CA ILE A 18 -0.08 -10.71 12.46
C ILE A 18 0.75 -10.99 13.71
N ILE A 19 0.86 -12.26 14.11
CA ILE A 19 1.61 -12.67 15.31
C ILE A 19 3.10 -12.33 15.17
N VAL A 20 3.72 -12.68 14.05
CA VAL A 20 5.14 -12.41 13.80
C VAL A 20 5.40 -10.91 13.77
N TYR A 21 4.56 -10.13 13.09
CA TYR A 21 4.72 -8.68 13.03
C TYR A 21 4.59 -8.04 14.42
N LEU A 22 3.50 -8.33 15.15
CA LEU A 22 3.26 -7.74 16.47
C LEU A 22 4.33 -8.15 17.49
N SER A 23 4.71 -9.43 17.53
CA SER A 23 5.73 -9.91 18.47
C SER A 23 7.10 -9.31 18.18
N ALA A 24 7.48 -9.21 16.91
CA ALA A 24 8.75 -8.60 16.51
C ALA A 24 8.78 -7.10 16.85
N SER A 25 7.70 -6.35 16.58
CA SER A 25 7.62 -4.93 16.92
C SER A 25 7.62 -4.67 18.43
N LEU A 26 6.95 -5.52 19.22
CA LEU A 26 6.93 -5.39 20.69
C LEU A 26 8.30 -5.68 21.30
N LEU A 27 9.02 -6.69 20.81
CA LEU A 27 10.37 -7.02 21.27
C LEU A 27 11.38 -5.95 20.89
N ALA A 28 11.27 -5.42 19.67
CA ALA A 28 12.13 -4.34 19.18
C ALA A 28 11.82 -2.98 19.83
N LYS A 29 10.67 -2.84 20.52
CA LYS A 29 10.12 -1.56 21.04
C LYS A 29 10.02 -0.45 20.00
N ASP A 30 10.02 -0.82 18.72
CA ASP A 30 9.96 0.10 17.58
C ASP A 30 9.31 -0.62 16.40
N PHE A 31 8.18 -0.07 15.93
CA PHE A 31 7.41 -0.61 14.82
C PHE A 31 8.09 -0.38 13.45
N TYR A 32 9.07 0.53 13.37
CA TYR A 32 9.79 0.81 12.13
C TYR A 32 11.02 -0.08 11.93
N LEU A 33 11.49 -0.73 13.00
CA LEU A 33 12.71 -1.54 12.98
C LEU A 33 12.54 -2.85 12.22
N VAL A 34 11.32 -3.41 12.20
CA VAL A 34 11.01 -4.68 11.52
C VAL A 34 10.07 -4.40 10.34
N PRO A 35 10.57 -4.41 9.10
CA PRO A 35 9.72 -4.24 7.93
C PRO A 35 8.66 -5.33 7.83
N VAL A 36 7.42 -4.93 7.52
CA VAL A 36 6.28 -5.83 7.31
C VAL A 36 6.57 -6.91 6.24
N SER A 37 7.46 -6.61 5.28
CA SER A 37 7.92 -7.55 4.26
C SER A 37 8.56 -8.82 4.85
N VAL A 38 9.28 -8.71 5.97
CA VAL A 38 9.91 -9.87 6.64
C VAL A 38 8.84 -10.82 7.17
N ALA A 39 7.81 -10.28 7.83
CA ALA A 39 6.68 -11.05 8.32
C ALA A 39 5.91 -11.72 7.17
N PHE A 40 5.74 -11.01 6.04
CA PHE A 40 5.13 -11.56 4.82
C PHE A 40 5.91 -12.73 4.24
N VAL A 41 7.25 -12.66 4.19
CA VAL A 41 8.08 -13.77 3.69
C VAL A 41 7.91 -15.01 4.57
N ILE A 42 7.96 -14.84 5.89
CA ILE A 42 7.77 -15.95 6.84
C ILE A 42 6.37 -16.57 6.67
N ALA A 43 5.33 -15.74 6.59
CA ALA A 43 3.95 -16.20 6.38
C ALA A 43 3.78 -16.92 5.02
N SER A 44 4.42 -16.43 3.96
CA SER A 44 4.37 -17.04 2.62
C SER A 44 5.09 -18.39 2.58
N LEU A 45 6.25 -18.50 3.23
CA LEU A 45 6.95 -19.77 3.40
C LEU A 45 6.05 -20.77 4.15
N TYR A 46 5.48 -20.34 5.27
CA TYR A 46 4.55 -21.16 6.05
C TYR A 46 3.34 -21.62 5.21
N ALA A 47 2.73 -20.73 4.42
CA ALA A 47 1.64 -21.06 3.51
C ALA A 47 2.04 -22.15 2.50
N MET A 48 3.25 -22.07 1.94
CA MET A 48 3.77 -23.11 1.04
C MET A 48 3.96 -24.46 1.76
N PHE A 49 4.34 -24.46 3.04
CA PHE A 49 4.50 -25.70 3.83
C PHE A 49 3.16 -26.36 4.20
N LEU A 50 2.04 -25.63 4.21
CA LEU A 50 0.71 -26.20 4.45
C LEU A 50 0.24 -27.14 3.33
N LEU A 51 0.79 -27.02 2.12
CA LEU A 51 0.54 -27.89 0.97
C LEU A 51 1.20 -29.28 1.17
N LYS A 52 0.64 -30.09 2.07
CA LYS A 52 1.11 -31.45 2.36
C LYS A 52 1.02 -32.35 1.13
N GLY A 53 2.04 -33.19 0.91
CA GLY A 53 2.07 -34.20 -0.17
C GLY A 53 2.49 -33.69 -1.56
N ARG A 54 2.76 -32.39 -1.71
CA ARG A 54 3.21 -31.77 -2.97
C ARG A 54 4.73 -31.59 -2.98
N SER A 55 5.37 -31.74 -4.14
CA SER A 55 6.82 -31.45 -4.29
C SER A 55 7.12 -29.96 -4.11
N VAL A 56 8.36 -29.59 -3.79
CA VAL A 56 8.76 -28.17 -3.63
C VAL A 56 8.45 -27.36 -4.90
N LYS A 57 8.75 -27.92 -6.08
CA LYS A 57 8.46 -27.29 -7.37
C LYS A 57 6.97 -27.01 -7.55
N GLU A 58 6.13 -27.97 -7.17
CA GLU A 58 4.68 -27.86 -7.30
C GLU A 58 4.07 -26.85 -6.31
N ARG A 59 4.63 -26.75 -5.09
CA ARG A 59 4.24 -25.71 -4.12
C ARG A 59 4.55 -24.31 -4.65
N ILE A 60 5.72 -24.13 -5.25
CA ILE A 60 6.12 -22.87 -5.86
C ILE A 60 5.22 -22.54 -7.05
N ASP A 61 4.90 -23.52 -7.91
CA ASP A 61 4.01 -23.30 -9.07
C ASP A 61 2.61 -22.86 -8.63
N ILE A 62 2.04 -23.50 -7.60
CA ILE A 62 0.73 -23.11 -7.04
C ILE A 62 0.77 -21.69 -6.47
N PHE A 63 1.81 -21.34 -5.72
CA PHE A 63 1.99 -19.99 -5.17
C PHE A 63 2.17 -18.95 -6.28
N ALA A 64 3.01 -19.23 -7.27
CA ALA A 64 3.28 -18.35 -8.40
C ALA A 64 2.02 -18.11 -9.24
N ARG A 65 1.20 -19.13 -9.50
CA ARG A 65 -0.09 -18.98 -10.20
C ARG A 65 -1.06 -18.07 -9.45
N GLY A 66 -1.11 -18.16 -8.12
CA GLY A 66 -1.91 -17.27 -7.29
C GLY A 66 -1.42 -15.82 -7.36
N ALA A 67 -0.10 -15.62 -7.34
CA ALA A 67 0.50 -14.30 -7.46
C ALA A 67 0.37 -13.69 -8.87
N ALA A 68 0.32 -14.52 -9.91
CA ALA A 68 0.22 -14.12 -11.31
C ALA A 68 -1.23 -13.88 -11.81
N GLN A 69 -2.19 -13.68 -10.90
CA GLN A 69 -3.54 -13.28 -11.28
C GLN A 69 -3.50 -11.93 -12.01
N SER A 70 -4.30 -11.78 -13.06
CA SER A 70 -4.30 -10.59 -13.91
C SER A 70 -4.50 -9.29 -13.12
N ASP A 71 -5.42 -9.28 -12.16
CA ASP A 71 -5.70 -8.11 -11.32
C ASP A 71 -4.48 -7.67 -10.50
N VAL A 72 -3.77 -8.65 -9.91
CA VAL A 72 -2.52 -8.41 -9.17
C VAL A 72 -1.43 -7.90 -10.12
N MET A 73 -1.36 -8.47 -11.33
CA MET A 73 -0.39 -8.03 -12.32
C MET A 73 -0.64 -6.61 -12.85
N TYR A 74 -1.90 -6.24 -13.10
CA TYR A 74 -2.24 -4.87 -13.47
C TYR A 74 -1.87 -3.89 -12.36
N MET A 75 -2.13 -4.24 -11.09
CA MET A 75 -1.72 -3.42 -9.95
C MET A 75 -0.21 -3.20 -9.92
N ILE A 76 0.60 -4.24 -10.14
CA ILE A 76 2.07 -4.13 -10.21
C ILE A 76 2.50 -3.16 -11.32
N TRP A 77 1.93 -3.27 -12.52
CA TRP A 77 2.25 -2.38 -13.64
C TRP A 77 1.86 -0.93 -13.36
N ILE A 78 0.65 -0.71 -12.85
CA ILE A 78 0.18 0.63 -12.46
C ILE A 78 1.11 1.24 -11.42
N PHE A 79 1.54 0.47 -10.42
CA PHE A 79 2.44 0.96 -9.38
C PHE A 79 3.83 1.29 -9.92
N CYS A 80 4.37 0.45 -10.80
CA CYS A 80 5.65 0.70 -11.45
C CYS A 80 5.60 1.99 -12.28
N LEU A 81 4.56 2.15 -13.10
CA LEU A 81 4.35 3.32 -13.94
C LEU A 81 4.10 4.59 -13.13
N ALA A 82 3.29 4.52 -12.07
CA ALA A 82 3.03 5.65 -11.16
C ALA A 82 4.32 6.10 -10.45
N GLY A 83 5.14 5.14 -9.99
CA GLY A 83 6.43 5.43 -9.37
C GLY A 83 7.40 6.14 -10.33
N VAL A 84 7.51 5.64 -11.56
CA VAL A 84 8.32 6.27 -12.61
C VAL A 84 7.80 7.67 -12.93
N PHE A 85 6.49 7.84 -13.12
CA PHE A 85 5.86 9.13 -13.38
C PHE A 85 6.15 10.14 -12.27
N ALA A 86 5.98 9.75 -11.00
CA ALA A 86 6.25 10.63 -9.87
C ALA A 86 7.72 11.05 -9.79
N ALA A 87 8.65 10.11 -10.03
CA ALA A 87 10.07 10.41 -10.06
C ALA A 87 10.42 11.37 -11.21
N SER A 88 9.86 11.18 -12.40
CA SER A 88 10.04 12.06 -13.55
C SER A 88 9.44 13.46 -13.30
N ALA A 89 8.22 13.55 -12.74
CA ALA A 89 7.57 14.81 -12.42
C ALA A 89 8.37 15.62 -11.39
N LYS A 90 8.99 14.94 -10.41
CA LYS A 90 9.92 15.56 -9.46
C LYS A 90 11.19 16.06 -10.15
N ALA A 91 11.80 15.24 -11.01
CA ALA A 91 13.03 15.62 -11.72
C ALA A 91 12.84 16.82 -12.66
N MET A 92 11.65 17.01 -13.21
CA MET A 92 11.31 18.18 -14.03
C MET A 92 11.00 19.45 -13.21
N GLY A 93 10.89 19.35 -11.88
CA GLY A 93 10.48 20.46 -11.01
C GLY A 93 8.97 20.80 -11.11
N ALA A 94 8.19 19.97 -11.79
CA ALA A 94 6.75 20.20 -11.98
C ALA A 94 5.98 20.08 -10.66
N LEU A 95 6.40 19.16 -9.78
CA LEU A 95 5.83 19.02 -8.45
C LEU A 95 6.07 20.29 -7.62
N ASP A 96 7.32 20.71 -7.45
CA ASP A 96 7.70 21.87 -6.63
C ASP A 96 7.01 23.16 -7.12
N ALA A 97 6.95 23.37 -8.44
CA ALA A 97 6.23 24.50 -9.04
C ALA A 97 4.73 24.48 -8.73
N THR A 98 4.10 23.30 -8.78
CA THR A 98 2.66 23.14 -8.49
C THR A 98 2.37 23.36 -7.00
N VAL A 99 3.26 22.90 -6.11
CA VAL A 99 3.14 23.12 -4.66
C VAL A 99 3.28 24.59 -4.32
N SER A 100 4.32 25.24 -4.85
CA SER A 100 4.55 26.68 -4.67
C SER A 100 3.37 27.51 -5.17
N LEU A 101 2.79 27.16 -6.33
CA LEU A 101 1.58 27.80 -6.85
C LEU A 101 0.38 27.57 -5.94
N THR A 102 0.22 26.34 -5.41
CA THR A 102 -0.88 26.00 -4.50
C THR A 102 -0.80 26.82 -3.22
N VAL A 103 0.38 26.98 -2.62
CA VAL A 103 0.59 27.81 -1.42
C VAL A 103 0.36 29.29 -1.71
N ALA A 104 0.71 29.76 -2.91
CA ALA A 104 0.47 31.15 -3.31
C ALA A 104 -1.03 31.47 -3.50
N LEU A 105 -1.82 30.50 -3.96
CA LEU A 105 -3.25 30.70 -4.27
C LEU A 105 -4.19 30.31 -3.13
N VAL A 106 -3.82 29.30 -2.33
CA VAL A 106 -4.71 28.68 -1.34
C VAL A 106 -4.17 28.91 0.07
N PRO A 107 -4.97 29.46 0.99
CA PRO A 107 -4.57 29.58 2.39
C PRO A 107 -4.22 28.22 2.99
N SER A 108 -3.13 28.16 3.75
CA SER A 108 -2.56 26.91 4.29
C SER A 108 -3.54 26.03 5.07
N GLN A 109 -4.52 26.64 5.73
CA GLN A 109 -5.59 25.94 6.45
C GLN A 109 -6.50 25.07 5.56
N PHE A 110 -6.62 25.37 4.27
CA PHE A 110 -7.50 24.65 3.34
C PHE A 110 -6.76 23.58 2.52
N ILE A 111 -5.43 23.60 2.48
CA ILE A 111 -4.62 22.62 1.72
C ILE A 111 -4.98 21.17 2.09
N PRO A 112 -5.11 20.81 3.38
CA PRO A 112 -5.42 19.43 3.75
C PRO A 112 -6.82 18.99 3.33
N LEU A 113 -7.78 19.91 3.41
CA LEU A 113 -9.15 19.68 2.91
C LEU A 113 -9.14 19.50 1.39
N GLY A 114 -8.34 20.31 0.67
CA GLY A 114 -8.16 20.18 -0.77
C GLY A 114 -7.56 18.84 -1.17
N ILE A 115 -6.53 18.38 -0.46
CA ILE A 115 -5.91 17.06 -0.67
C ILE A 115 -6.95 15.96 -0.41
N PHE A 116 -7.73 16.05 0.67
CA PHE A 116 -8.78 15.08 0.96
C PHE A 116 -9.80 14.98 -0.17
N VAL A 117 -10.39 16.11 -0.58
CA VAL A 117 -11.41 16.16 -1.61
C VAL A 117 -10.86 15.69 -2.96
N ALA A 118 -9.68 16.15 -3.37
CA ALA A 118 -9.02 15.69 -4.58
C ALA A 118 -8.77 14.18 -4.55
N THR A 119 -8.33 13.65 -3.41
CA THR A 119 -8.11 12.22 -3.23
C THR A 119 -9.42 11.43 -3.34
N CYS A 120 -10.53 11.92 -2.78
CA CYS A 120 -11.84 11.30 -2.94
C CYS A 120 -12.28 11.26 -4.41
N PHE A 121 -12.15 12.37 -5.14
CA PHE A 121 -12.53 12.42 -6.56
C PHE A 121 -11.70 11.49 -7.43
N ILE A 122 -10.38 11.48 -7.21
CA ILE A 122 -9.47 10.58 -7.92
C ILE A 122 -9.79 9.12 -7.56
N SER A 123 -10.08 8.83 -6.28
CA SER A 123 -10.47 7.50 -5.84
C SER A 123 -11.74 7.01 -6.54
N LEU A 124 -12.79 7.83 -6.57
CA LEU A 124 -14.03 7.51 -7.29
C LEU A 124 -13.82 7.29 -8.79
N SER A 125 -12.81 7.95 -9.38
CA SER A 125 -12.48 7.83 -10.80
C SER A 125 -11.63 6.60 -11.11
N ILE A 126 -10.71 6.23 -10.20
CA ILE A 126 -9.84 5.04 -10.33
C ILE A 126 -10.59 3.76 -9.95
N GLY A 127 -11.56 3.83 -9.02
CA GLY A 127 -12.35 2.70 -8.53
C GLY A 127 -11.62 1.77 -7.55
N THR A 128 -10.40 2.12 -7.13
CA THR A 128 -9.62 1.32 -6.16
C THR A 128 -8.90 2.17 -5.13
N SER A 129 -8.93 1.72 -3.86
CA SER A 129 -8.23 2.40 -2.76
C SER A 129 -6.70 2.34 -2.91
N VAL A 130 -6.15 1.15 -3.15
CA VAL A 130 -4.69 0.95 -3.22
C VAL A 130 -4.09 1.68 -4.43
N GLY A 131 -4.78 1.68 -5.58
CA GLY A 131 -4.39 2.45 -6.77
C GLY A 131 -4.25 3.94 -6.47
N THR A 132 -5.21 4.49 -5.75
CA THR A 132 -5.23 5.92 -5.38
C THR A 132 -4.14 6.27 -4.38
N ILE A 133 -3.95 5.45 -3.34
CA ILE A 133 -2.90 5.66 -2.33
C ILE A 133 -1.54 5.67 -3.00
N VAL A 134 -1.24 4.71 -3.87
CA VAL A 134 0.06 4.61 -4.52
C VAL A 134 0.29 5.76 -5.51
N ALA A 135 -0.74 6.23 -6.21
CA ALA A 135 -0.62 7.37 -7.11
C ALA A 135 -0.35 8.69 -6.37
N LEU A 136 -1.01 8.92 -5.23
CA LEU A 136 -0.95 10.21 -4.52
C LEU A 136 0.12 10.30 -3.44
N THR A 137 0.56 9.17 -2.87
CA THR A 137 1.60 9.14 -1.84
C THR A 137 2.90 9.82 -2.27
N PRO A 138 3.46 9.58 -3.47
CA PRO A 138 4.68 10.26 -3.92
C PRO A 138 4.49 11.78 -4.06
N VAL A 139 3.33 12.21 -4.54
CA VAL A 139 2.99 13.63 -4.68
C VAL A 139 2.97 14.27 -3.30
N VAL A 140 2.14 13.77 -2.40
CA VAL A 140 1.94 14.35 -1.06
C VAL A 140 3.20 14.27 -0.20
N SER A 141 4.00 13.22 -0.35
CA SER A 141 5.30 13.12 0.33
C SER A 141 6.32 14.14 -0.16
N ALA A 142 6.26 14.55 -1.43
CA ALA A 142 7.05 15.67 -1.94
C ALA A 142 6.55 17.02 -1.41
N MET A 143 5.24 17.16 -1.13
CA MET A 143 4.65 18.40 -0.60
C MET A 143 4.95 18.63 0.89
N ALA A 144 5.08 17.56 1.68
CA ALA A 144 5.16 17.67 3.14
C ALA A 144 6.27 18.61 3.67
N PRO A 145 7.51 18.58 3.12
CA PRO A 145 8.57 19.49 3.55
C PRO A 145 8.27 20.96 3.22
N GLU A 146 7.72 21.24 2.04
CA GLU A 146 7.43 22.63 1.63
C GLU A 146 6.29 23.25 2.45
N LEU A 147 5.31 22.43 2.82
CA LEU A 147 4.15 22.86 3.59
C LEU A 147 4.41 22.95 5.11
N ASN A 148 5.57 22.48 5.59
CA ASN A 148 5.85 22.29 7.02
C ASN A 148 4.77 21.48 7.75
N LEU A 149 4.15 20.52 7.06
CA LEU A 149 3.12 19.64 7.61
C LEU A 149 3.70 18.26 7.90
N SER A 150 3.13 17.57 8.89
CA SER A 150 3.60 16.22 9.22
C SER A 150 3.21 15.23 8.11
N LEU A 151 4.22 14.55 7.56
CA LEU A 151 4.04 13.54 6.53
C LEU A 151 3.03 12.44 6.94
N PRO A 152 3.10 11.87 8.16
CA PRO A 152 2.13 10.84 8.57
C PRO A 152 0.68 11.35 8.54
N TRP A 153 0.45 12.62 8.84
CA TRP A 153 -0.88 13.20 8.87
C TRP A 153 -1.43 13.45 7.45
N LEU A 154 -0.59 13.97 6.55
CA LEU A 154 -0.96 14.13 5.15
C LEU A 154 -1.25 12.78 4.48
N LEU A 155 -0.45 11.75 4.78
CA LEU A 155 -0.73 10.40 4.31
C LEU A 155 -2.02 9.82 4.89
N ALA A 156 -2.32 10.09 6.17
CA ALA A 156 -3.60 9.67 6.76
C ALA A 156 -4.81 10.29 6.04
N ILE A 157 -4.71 11.54 5.58
CA ILE A 157 -5.74 12.19 4.79
C ILE A 157 -5.91 11.50 3.43
N VAL A 158 -4.81 11.23 2.73
CA VAL A 158 -4.83 10.53 1.44
C VAL A 158 -5.47 9.16 1.60
N VAL A 159 -5.05 8.39 2.61
CA VAL A 159 -5.62 7.07 2.90
C VAL A 159 -7.11 7.19 3.18
N GLY A 160 -7.54 8.13 4.03
CA GLY A 160 -8.94 8.37 4.34
C GLY A 160 -9.80 8.69 3.11
N GLY A 161 -9.31 9.54 2.21
CA GLY A 161 -10.01 9.86 0.97
C GLY A 161 -9.97 8.72 -0.06
N ALA A 162 -8.89 7.95 -0.08
CA ALA A 162 -8.70 6.88 -1.04
C ALA A 162 -9.69 5.73 -0.85
N PHE A 163 -10.23 5.53 0.36
CA PHE A 163 -11.23 4.50 0.61
C PHE A 163 -12.64 4.86 0.11
N PHE A 164 -12.92 6.10 -0.31
CA PHE A 164 -14.24 6.49 -0.82
C PHE A 164 -14.61 5.81 -2.13
N GLY A 165 -13.63 5.58 -3.00
CA GLY A 165 -13.78 4.88 -4.28
C GLY A 165 -13.44 3.40 -4.20
N ASP A 166 -13.34 2.81 -3.01
CA ASP A 166 -12.92 1.41 -2.90
C ASP A 166 -13.99 0.46 -3.42
N ASN A 167 -13.63 -0.37 -4.40
CA ASN A 167 -14.47 -1.42 -4.98
C ASN A 167 -15.77 -0.89 -5.65
N LEU A 168 -15.66 0.29 -6.29
CA LEU A 168 -16.67 0.91 -7.16
C LEU A 168 -16.35 0.63 -8.63
#